data_AF-A0A834K3Z2-F1
#
_entry.id   AF-A0A834K3Z2-F1
#
_cell.length_a   1.000
_cell.length_b   1.000
_cell.length_c   1.000
_cell.angle_alpha   90.00
_cell.angle_beta   90.00
_cell.angle_gamma   90.00
#
_symmetry.space_group_name_H-M   'P 1'
#
loop_
_entity.id
_entity.type
_entity.pdbx_description
1 polymer ?
#
loop_
_entity_poly.entity_id
_entity_poly.type
_entity_poly.pdbx_seq_one_letter_code
_entity_poly.pdbx_strand_id
1 'polypeptide(L)'
;MKRHFGKTFVLVIFLFLNARCSILTPAIWEFLSENHENLNDKAILKEYDFVIVGAGSAGSVLANRLTENPRWKILLLESGKEENYLTDIPLFAPAFYFTDYVHSYKSEPGSRKGKDGFCLSMKDTRCNLYTGNAVGGSSVVNYVVYARGSPLIYDDWEALGNPGWSYENVLPYFKKSENCRIADLDPRYHGYEGYLEIVNVPYATPLRECFLNASAELGYDLIDYNAKTIGFSKIQSNLRNGHRMSASKAFLRPIKDRTNFYLSKSSRATKIVIDRESKVAIGVEFVKKGKSYFVRANKEVILSAGALGSPKLLMLSGIGPKDDLKSLGIQPIVDLPVGSNLQDHMILAMLNFLINETVNIDIPKFNDVAEYIIKGTGPLTTPSGTEAIAFISSEVDSSSTGKPDIELIFYHGSFVGSQAKILRGISGLSDEVYNSIFSKYEGSSAFSISTILLNPKSRGRMSLKSANPFQEPIIDLNYFDQKDDVKTMIRGIKKTLQIASSKAFERYNATLVPLHRLPACNHTVYLSDAFWGCLIRQMSTSSFHYSGTCTMSPRNKSGVVDHRLQVYGIKSLRVVDNSIIPIIITGHLAAAAYMIAEKAADMIKEDWKFPTN
;
A
#
# COMPACT_ATOMS: atom_id res chain seq x y z
N MET A 1 -3.49 12.58 -29.21
CA MET A 1 -2.94 13.96 -29.08
C MET A 1 -4.00 15.06 -29.13
N LYS A 2 -4.80 15.24 -30.21
CA LYS A 2 -5.78 16.36 -30.31
C LYS A 2 -6.88 16.39 -29.23
N ARG A 3 -7.40 15.23 -28.79
CA ARG A 3 -8.38 15.13 -27.67
C ARG A 3 -7.76 15.38 -26.28
N HIS A 4 -6.46 15.18 -26.13
CA HIS A 4 -5.71 15.37 -24.88
C HIS A 4 -5.55 16.86 -24.58
N PHE A 5 -5.21 17.65 -25.61
CA PHE A 5 -5.07 19.10 -25.50
C PHE A 5 -6.35 19.79 -25.00
N GLY A 6 -7.53 19.40 -25.49
CA GLY A 6 -8.80 20.05 -25.13
C GLY A 6 -9.22 19.87 -23.67
N LYS A 7 -9.05 18.67 -23.09
CA LYS A 7 -9.44 18.39 -21.70
C LYS A 7 -8.47 19.01 -20.70
N THR A 8 -7.21 19.02 -21.05
CA THR A 8 -6.14 19.52 -20.22
C THR A 8 -6.04 21.06 -20.24
N PHE A 9 -6.38 21.69 -21.36
CA PHE A 9 -6.53 23.16 -21.46
C PHE A 9 -7.61 23.70 -20.50
N VAL A 10 -8.68 22.93 -20.23
CA VAL A 10 -9.73 23.29 -19.26
C VAL A 10 -9.24 23.16 -17.81
N LEU A 11 -8.48 22.11 -17.46
CA LEU A 11 -7.84 21.97 -16.14
C LEU A 11 -6.88 23.15 -15.85
N VAL A 12 -6.15 23.56 -16.89
CA VAL A 12 -5.21 24.68 -16.87
C VAL A 12 -5.91 26.03 -16.71
N ILE A 13 -7.03 26.28 -17.41
CA ILE A 13 -7.87 27.48 -17.20
C ILE A 13 -8.49 27.50 -15.78
N PHE A 14 -8.81 26.33 -15.23
CA PHE A 14 -9.49 26.20 -13.93
C PHE A 14 -8.57 26.44 -12.72
N LEU A 15 -7.32 26.00 -12.75
CA LEU A 15 -6.33 26.35 -11.73
C LEU A 15 -6.06 27.86 -11.68
N PHE A 16 -6.32 28.57 -12.78
CA PHE A 16 -6.11 30.01 -12.93
C PHE A 16 -7.28 30.87 -12.47
N LEU A 17 -8.52 30.47 -12.74
CA LEU A 17 -9.71 31.24 -12.36
C LEU A 17 -10.03 31.19 -10.85
N ASN A 18 -9.47 30.23 -10.12
CA ASN A 18 -9.70 30.05 -8.68
C ASN A 18 -8.88 30.97 -7.76
N ALA A 19 -8.09 31.89 -8.31
CA ALA A 19 -7.58 32.99 -7.51
C ALA A 19 -8.69 33.98 -7.09
N ARG A 20 -9.91 33.94 -7.69
CA ARG A 20 -10.93 34.99 -7.44
C ARG A 20 -12.43 34.62 -7.44
N CYS A 21 -12.91 33.39 -7.64
CA CYS A 21 -14.38 33.18 -7.67
C CYS A 21 -14.88 31.83 -7.15
N SER A 22 -15.90 31.90 -6.29
CA SER A 22 -16.53 30.81 -5.55
C SER A 22 -17.90 30.44 -6.14
N ILE A 23 -17.97 29.81 -7.31
CA ILE A 23 -19.18 29.13 -7.81
C ILE A 23 -18.78 27.91 -8.64
N LEU A 24 -19.07 26.71 -8.16
CA LEU A 24 -18.90 25.43 -8.86
C LEU A 24 -20.08 25.18 -9.83
N THR A 25 -19.82 24.72 -11.06
CA THR A 25 -20.85 24.09 -11.91
C THR A 25 -20.59 22.58 -12.07
N PRO A 26 -21.61 21.71 -11.87
CA PRO A 26 -21.52 20.25 -11.99
C PRO A 26 -20.94 19.72 -13.32
N ALA A 27 -21.11 20.46 -14.42
CA ALA A 27 -20.69 20.04 -15.76
C ALA A 27 -19.16 19.89 -15.95
N ILE A 28 -18.35 20.63 -15.18
CA ILE A 28 -16.88 20.58 -15.29
C ILE A 28 -16.31 19.37 -14.53
N TRP A 29 -16.94 19.02 -13.40
CA TRP A 29 -16.66 17.78 -12.68
C TRP A 29 -16.95 16.57 -13.57
N GLU A 30 -18.07 16.56 -14.28
CA GLU A 30 -18.38 15.54 -15.28
C GLU A 30 -17.32 15.48 -16.39
N PHE A 31 -16.88 16.62 -16.93
CA PHE A 31 -15.93 16.68 -18.05
C PHE A 31 -14.50 16.20 -17.73
N LEU A 32 -13.97 16.55 -16.55
CA LEU A 32 -12.66 16.06 -16.07
C LEU A 32 -12.72 14.62 -15.53
N SER A 33 -13.93 14.15 -15.15
CA SER A 33 -14.17 12.76 -14.77
C SER A 33 -14.29 11.79 -15.97
N GLU A 34 -14.29 12.30 -17.21
CA GLU A 34 -14.35 11.45 -18.40
C GLU A 34 -13.03 10.72 -18.67
N ASN A 35 -13.05 9.41 -18.43
CA ASN A 35 -11.93 8.48 -18.53
C ASN A 35 -11.28 8.36 -19.91
N HIS A 36 -9.97 8.08 -19.90
CA HIS A 36 -9.27 7.46 -21.02
C HIS A 36 -9.72 6.01 -21.15
N GLU A 37 -10.48 5.70 -22.21
CA GLU A 37 -10.84 4.32 -22.59
C GLU A 37 -11.49 3.52 -21.45
N ASN A 38 -12.75 3.84 -21.14
CA ASN A 38 -13.53 3.09 -20.16
C ASN A 38 -13.38 1.58 -20.36
N LEU A 39 -12.96 0.88 -19.29
CA LEU A 39 -13.11 -0.56 -19.23
C LEU A 39 -14.61 -0.87 -19.29
N ASN A 40 -15.02 -1.58 -20.34
CA ASN A 40 -16.42 -1.88 -20.61
C ASN A 40 -17.02 -2.74 -19.49
N ASP A 41 -18.05 -2.19 -18.84
CA ASP A 41 -18.90 -2.93 -17.89
C ASP A 41 -19.86 -3.82 -18.69
N LYS A 42 -19.34 -4.95 -19.18
CA LYS A 42 -20.10 -5.92 -19.98
C LYS A 42 -21.27 -6.47 -19.17
N ALA A 43 -22.32 -6.90 -19.86
CA ALA A 43 -23.42 -7.62 -19.21
C ALA A 43 -22.91 -8.85 -18.47
N ILE A 44 -23.29 -8.97 -17.19
CA ILE A 44 -22.87 -10.07 -16.32
C ILE A 44 -23.61 -11.34 -16.74
N LEU A 45 -22.86 -12.40 -17.00
CA LEU A 45 -23.37 -13.73 -17.30
C LEU A 45 -23.75 -14.45 -16.01
N LYS A 46 -24.53 -15.53 -16.13
CA LYS A 46 -24.89 -16.36 -14.97
C LYS A 46 -23.71 -17.17 -14.40
N GLU A 47 -22.72 -17.46 -15.23
CA GLU A 47 -21.61 -18.36 -14.90
C GLU A 47 -20.32 -17.99 -15.61
N TYR A 48 -19.22 -18.29 -14.94
CA TYR A 48 -17.84 -18.04 -15.36
C TYR A 48 -16.96 -19.22 -14.98
N ASP A 49 -15.81 -19.38 -15.62
CA ASP A 49 -14.83 -20.37 -15.19
C ASP A 49 -14.21 -19.91 -13.86
N PHE A 50 -13.76 -18.66 -13.81
CA PHE A 50 -13.19 -18.07 -12.61
C PHE A 50 -13.92 -16.77 -12.25
N VAL A 51 -14.18 -16.61 -10.96
CA VAL A 51 -14.67 -15.36 -10.37
C VAL A 51 -13.60 -14.82 -9.43
N ILE A 52 -12.98 -13.70 -9.82
CA ILE A 52 -11.98 -12.99 -9.02
C ILE A 52 -12.69 -11.87 -8.26
N VAL A 53 -12.53 -11.82 -6.94
CA VAL A 53 -13.13 -10.80 -6.07
C VAL A 53 -12.09 -9.78 -5.67
N GLY A 54 -12.19 -8.57 -6.20
CA GLY A 54 -11.28 -7.44 -6.00
C GLY A 54 -10.41 -7.19 -7.24
N ALA A 55 -10.60 -6.05 -7.90
CA ALA A 55 -9.74 -5.59 -9.00
C ALA A 55 -8.52 -4.80 -8.48
N GLY A 56 -7.96 -5.21 -7.34
CA GLY A 56 -6.75 -4.62 -6.78
C GLY A 56 -5.48 -4.97 -7.56
N SER A 57 -4.33 -4.73 -6.95
CA SER A 57 -3.02 -5.03 -7.55
C SER A 57 -2.90 -6.48 -8.02
N ALA A 58 -3.23 -7.45 -7.15
CA ALA A 58 -3.16 -8.87 -7.47
C ALA A 58 -4.27 -9.33 -8.43
N GLY A 59 -5.52 -8.92 -8.17
CA GLY A 59 -6.66 -9.31 -9.00
C GLY A 59 -6.58 -8.82 -10.45
N SER A 60 -5.97 -7.65 -10.67
CA SER A 60 -5.70 -7.12 -12.01
C SER A 60 -4.73 -8.00 -12.81
N VAL A 61 -3.65 -8.46 -12.17
CA VAL A 61 -2.67 -9.39 -12.78
C VAL A 61 -3.33 -10.73 -13.09
N LEU A 62 -4.06 -11.31 -12.13
CA LEU A 62 -4.76 -12.59 -12.31
C LEU A 62 -5.74 -12.55 -13.50
N ALA A 63 -6.56 -11.50 -13.58
CA ALA A 63 -7.49 -11.37 -14.70
C ALA A 63 -6.77 -11.29 -16.05
N ASN A 64 -5.63 -10.58 -16.12
CA ASN A 64 -4.78 -10.59 -17.30
C ASN A 64 -4.26 -11.99 -17.63
N ARG A 65 -3.61 -12.66 -16.68
CA ARG A 65 -2.95 -13.94 -16.95
C ARG A 65 -3.93 -15.08 -17.23
N LEU A 66 -5.07 -15.14 -16.54
CA LEU A 66 -6.05 -16.21 -16.76
C LEU A 66 -6.82 -16.04 -18.07
N THR A 67 -7.02 -14.80 -18.53
CA THR A 67 -7.68 -14.55 -19.83
C THR A 67 -6.78 -14.83 -21.04
N GLU A 68 -5.48 -15.11 -20.85
CA GLU A 68 -4.59 -15.61 -21.92
C GLU A 68 -5.09 -16.96 -22.47
N ASN A 69 -5.83 -17.74 -21.67
CA ASN A 69 -6.56 -18.89 -22.17
C ASN A 69 -7.92 -18.44 -22.72
N PRO A 70 -8.15 -18.44 -24.05
CA PRO A 70 -9.39 -17.93 -24.64
C PRO A 70 -10.62 -18.79 -24.30
N ARG A 71 -10.43 -20.01 -23.77
CA ARG A 71 -11.52 -20.90 -23.36
C ARG A 71 -12.06 -20.60 -21.96
N TRP A 72 -11.35 -19.81 -21.15
CA TRP A 72 -11.79 -19.47 -19.80
C TRP A 72 -12.47 -18.12 -19.76
N LYS A 73 -13.72 -18.10 -19.28
CA LYS A 73 -14.45 -16.87 -19.00
C LYS A 73 -14.11 -16.39 -17.59
N ILE A 74 -13.57 -15.18 -17.49
CA ILE A 74 -13.12 -14.60 -16.23
C ILE A 74 -14.00 -13.40 -15.88
N LEU A 75 -14.63 -13.46 -14.70
CA LEU A 75 -15.30 -12.31 -14.10
C LEU A 75 -14.42 -11.70 -13.01
N LEU A 76 -14.18 -10.40 -13.12
CA LEU A 76 -13.52 -9.60 -12.09
C LEU A 76 -14.55 -8.67 -11.44
N LEU A 77 -14.78 -8.83 -10.13
CA LEU A 77 -15.70 -8.00 -9.34
C LEU A 77 -14.93 -6.92 -8.57
N GLU A 78 -15.36 -5.67 -8.63
CA GLU A 78 -14.73 -4.56 -7.90
C GLU A 78 -15.78 -3.67 -7.23
N SER A 79 -15.62 -3.36 -5.94
CA SER A 79 -16.54 -2.47 -5.22
C SER A 79 -16.40 -1.00 -5.61
N GLY A 80 -15.21 -0.61 -6.03
CA GLY A 80 -14.85 0.74 -6.41
C GLY A 80 -15.25 1.13 -7.83
N LYS A 81 -14.96 2.39 -8.14
CA LYS A 81 -15.12 2.97 -9.47
C LYS A 81 -13.80 2.97 -10.25
N GLU A 82 -13.85 3.46 -11.47
CA GLU A 82 -12.67 3.58 -12.33
C GLU A 82 -11.78 4.76 -11.91
N GLU A 83 -10.48 4.62 -12.15
CA GLU A 83 -9.49 5.68 -11.95
C GLU A 83 -9.65 6.80 -13.00
N ASN A 84 -9.17 8.03 -12.70
CA ASN A 84 -9.33 9.21 -13.57
C ASN A 84 -8.02 9.99 -13.74
N TYR A 85 -8.02 11.07 -14.52
CA TYR A 85 -6.79 11.84 -14.80
C TYR A 85 -6.12 12.43 -13.55
N LEU A 86 -6.87 12.80 -12.51
CA LEU A 86 -6.27 13.29 -11.26
C LEU A 86 -5.51 12.18 -10.53
N THR A 87 -6.01 10.94 -10.58
CA THR A 87 -5.31 9.79 -9.97
C THR A 87 -3.98 9.47 -10.67
N ASP A 88 -3.79 9.97 -11.90
CA ASP A 88 -2.55 9.81 -12.66
C ASP A 88 -1.41 10.65 -12.09
N ILE A 89 -1.72 11.74 -11.37
CA ILE A 89 -0.77 12.72 -10.87
C ILE A 89 -0.17 12.22 -9.54
N PRO A 90 1.11 11.80 -9.49
CA PRO A 90 1.69 11.23 -8.26
C PRO A 90 1.66 12.17 -7.05
N LEU A 91 1.87 13.47 -7.26
CA LEU A 91 1.84 14.46 -6.18
C LEU A 91 0.48 14.54 -5.46
N PHE A 92 -0.62 14.20 -6.15
CA PHE A 92 -1.98 14.27 -5.59
C PHE A 92 -2.39 13.04 -4.78
N ALA A 93 -1.54 12.01 -4.69
CA ALA A 93 -1.85 10.77 -3.98
C ALA A 93 -2.48 10.98 -2.57
N PRO A 94 -1.97 11.89 -1.71
CA PRO A 94 -2.52 12.13 -0.37
C PRO A 94 -3.98 12.61 -0.36
N ALA A 95 -4.43 13.34 -1.38
CA ALA A 95 -5.78 13.90 -1.44
C ALA A 95 -6.85 12.81 -1.60
N PHE A 96 -6.51 11.66 -2.20
CA PHE A 96 -7.46 10.58 -2.44
C PHE A 96 -7.88 9.82 -1.18
N TYR A 97 -7.16 9.99 -0.07
CA TYR A 97 -7.60 9.44 1.23
C TYR A 97 -8.86 10.13 1.80
N PHE A 98 -9.28 11.25 1.21
CA PHE A 98 -10.49 11.98 1.58
C PHE A 98 -11.63 11.84 0.56
N THR A 99 -11.52 10.90 -0.38
CA THR A 99 -12.54 10.66 -1.40
C THR A 99 -13.06 9.23 -1.34
N ASP A 100 -14.01 8.89 -2.21
CA ASP A 100 -14.56 7.55 -2.38
C ASP A 100 -13.60 6.56 -3.09
N TYR A 101 -12.37 7.00 -3.42
CA TYR A 101 -11.30 6.16 -3.96
C TYR A 101 -10.65 5.27 -2.90
N VAL A 102 -11.03 5.41 -1.62
CA VAL A 102 -10.57 4.56 -0.53
C VAL A 102 -11.73 4.07 0.34
N HIS A 103 -11.55 2.89 0.92
CA HIS A 103 -12.25 2.52 2.14
C HIS A 103 -11.48 3.10 3.33
N SER A 104 -12.19 3.83 4.19
CA SER A 104 -11.64 4.44 5.39
C SER A 104 -12.06 3.65 6.62
N TYR A 105 -11.08 3.16 7.38
CA TYR A 105 -11.28 2.44 8.63
C TYR A 105 -10.63 3.18 9.79
N LYS A 106 -10.96 2.73 10.99
CA LYS A 106 -10.31 3.12 12.23
C LYS A 106 -9.84 1.87 12.95
N SER A 107 -8.64 1.91 13.51
CA SER A 107 -8.23 0.86 14.46
C SER A 107 -9.12 0.90 15.70
N GLU A 108 -9.09 -0.16 16.50
CA GLU A 108 -9.48 -0.08 17.90
C GLU A 108 -8.61 0.92 18.68
N PRO A 109 -9.12 1.50 19.78
CA PRO A 109 -8.38 2.51 20.53
C PRO A 109 -7.10 1.89 21.09
N GLY A 110 -5.96 2.49 20.76
CA GLY A 110 -4.67 2.08 21.32
C GLY A 110 -4.59 2.36 22.82
N SER A 111 -5.36 3.32 23.32
CA SER A 111 -5.47 3.67 24.76
C SER A 111 -5.99 2.54 25.65
N ARG A 112 -6.59 1.48 25.10
CA ARG A 112 -6.96 0.26 25.87
C ARG A 112 -5.75 -0.38 26.58
N LYS A 113 -4.52 -0.05 26.15
CA LYS A 113 -3.25 -0.46 26.77
C LYS A 113 -2.60 0.63 27.64
N GLY A 114 -3.31 1.72 27.94
CA GLY A 114 -2.78 2.84 28.71
C GLY A 114 -1.53 3.45 28.08
N LYS A 115 -0.46 3.60 28.88
CA LYS A 115 0.83 4.18 28.44
C LYS A 115 1.57 3.29 27.44
N ASP A 116 1.23 2.01 27.32
CA ASP A 116 1.80 1.08 26.35
C ASP A 116 0.96 0.95 25.06
N GLY A 117 0.01 1.86 24.85
CA GLY A 117 -0.77 1.94 23.62
C GLY A 117 -0.01 2.49 22.41
N PHE A 118 -0.77 2.76 21.35
CA PHE A 118 -0.29 3.29 20.06
C PHE A 118 -1.28 4.33 19.51
N CYS A 119 -0.85 5.16 18.56
CA CYS A 119 -1.67 6.26 17.99
C CYS A 119 -2.31 7.14 19.09
N LEU A 120 -1.64 7.31 20.24
CA LEU A 120 -2.23 7.93 21.42
C LEU A 120 -2.49 9.44 21.24
N SER A 121 -1.76 10.10 20.32
CA SER A 121 -1.97 11.49 19.93
C SER A 121 -2.89 11.67 18.72
N MET A 122 -3.47 10.59 18.20
CA MET A 122 -4.45 10.65 17.12
C MET A 122 -5.86 10.83 17.71
N LYS A 123 -6.78 11.35 16.89
CA LYS A 123 -8.20 11.53 17.26
C LYS A 123 -8.79 10.21 17.73
N ASP A 124 -9.47 10.27 18.88
CA ASP A 124 -10.05 9.13 19.59
C ASP A 124 -9.05 8.04 19.98
N THR A 125 -7.74 8.34 19.97
CA THR A 125 -6.64 7.38 20.20
C THR A 125 -6.67 6.19 19.21
N ARG A 126 -7.14 6.44 17.98
CA ARG A 126 -7.28 5.44 16.92
C ARG A 126 -6.42 5.84 15.72
N CYS A 127 -5.78 4.87 15.10
CA CYS A 127 -5.12 5.11 13.82
C CYS A 127 -6.17 5.22 12.71
N ASN A 128 -5.97 6.16 11.78
CA ASN A 128 -6.66 6.15 10.50
C ASN A 128 -6.04 5.08 9.60
N LEU A 129 -6.89 4.32 8.91
CA LEU A 129 -6.47 3.20 8.08
C LEU A 129 -7.18 3.29 6.73
N TYR A 130 -6.46 3.07 5.63
CA TYR A 130 -7.00 3.25 4.29
C TYR A 130 -6.64 2.08 3.38
N THR A 131 -7.59 1.69 2.52
CA THR A 131 -7.32 0.76 1.41
C THR A 131 -7.97 1.30 0.15
N GLY A 132 -7.39 1.05 -1.03
CA GLY A 132 -7.98 1.54 -2.28
C GLY A 132 -9.34 0.89 -2.58
N ASN A 133 -10.28 1.71 -3.05
CA ASN A 133 -11.62 1.33 -3.50
C ASN A 133 -11.81 1.79 -4.95
N ALA A 134 -11.10 1.14 -5.86
CA ALA A 134 -11.12 1.45 -7.29
C ALA A 134 -10.70 0.25 -8.13
N VAL A 135 -10.99 0.30 -9.43
CA VAL A 135 -10.36 -0.61 -10.41
C VAL A 135 -8.86 -0.30 -10.45
N GLY A 136 -8.04 -1.23 -9.98
CA GLY A 136 -6.62 -1.08 -9.66
C GLY A 136 -6.32 -1.10 -8.15
N GLY A 137 -7.33 -0.97 -7.29
CA GLY A 137 -7.26 -0.98 -5.82
C GLY A 137 -6.28 0.06 -5.27
N SER A 138 -5.51 -0.33 -4.24
CA SER A 138 -4.55 0.58 -3.59
C SER A 138 -3.48 1.14 -4.53
N SER A 139 -3.20 0.50 -5.69
CA SER A 139 -2.23 1.04 -6.66
C SER A 139 -2.67 2.37 -7.30
N VAL A 140 -3.96 2.69 -7.25
CA VAL A 140 -4.54 3.96 -7.74
C VAL A 140 -4.25 5.13 -6.78
N VAL A 141 -4.07 4.85 -5.49
CA VAL A 141 -3.95 5.89 -4.44
C VAL A 141 -2.63 5.88 -3.67
N ASN A 142 -1.82 4.81 -3.79
CA ASN A 142 -0.54 4.69 -3.07
C ASN A 142 0.51 5.72 -3.52
N TYR A 143 1.68 5.72 -2.89
CA TYR A 143 2.78 6.61 -3.22
C TYR A 143 3.74 6.06 -4.29
N VAL A 144 3.30 5.09 -5.11
CA VAL A 144 4.05 4.49 -6.25
C VAL A 144 5.52 4.13 -5.99
N VAL A 145 5.92 3.89 -4.74
CA VAL A 145 7.25 3.37 -4.43
C VAL A 145 7.26 1.88 -4.79
N TYR A 146 8.20 1.48 -5.64
CA TYR A 146 8.40 0.10 -6.05
C TYR A 146 9.57 -0.49 -5.27
N ALA A 147 9.27 -1.41 -4.37
CA ALA A 147 10.26 -2.15 -3.59
C ALA A 147 9.86 -3.62 -3.49
N ARG A 148 10.85 -4.51 -3.59
CA ARG A 148 10.68 -5.96 -3.45
C ARG A 148 10.95 -6.46 -2.04
N GLY A 149 11.75 -5.72 -1.27
CA GLY A 149 12.24 -6.17 0.02
C GLY A 149 13.37 -7.19 -0.08
N SER A 150 13.89 -7.61 1.08
CA SER A 150 15.07 -8.46 1.17
C SER A 150 14.84 -9.86 0.61
N PRO A 151 15.75 -10.41 -0.22
CA PRO A 151 15.73 -11.81 -0.64
C PRO A 151 15.49 -12.78 0.51
N LEU A 152 16.16 -12.55 1.64
CA LEU A 152 16.14 -13.45 2.79
C LEU A 152 14.75 -13.59 3.45
N ILE A 153 13.82 -12.66 3.22
CA ILE A 153 12.46 -12.79 3.77
C ILE A 153 11.66 -13.87 3.04
N TYR A 154 11.93 -14.09 1.75
CA TYR A 154 11.29 -15.12 0.95
C TYR A 154 11.84 -16.50 1.29
N ASP A 155 13.14 -16.58 1.57
CA ASP A 155 13.74 -17.82 2.06
C ASP A 155 13.16 -18.20 3.44
N ASP A 156 12.86 -17.22 4.30
CA ASP A 156 12.10 -17.47 5.53
C ASP A 156 10.69 -18.01 5.24
N TRP A 157 10.00 -17.50 4.20
CA TRP A 157 8.68 -18.02 3.83
C TRP A 157 8.74 -19.50 3.47
N GLU A 158 9.74 -19.90 2.70
CA GLU A 158 9.97 -21.31 2.36
C GLU A 158 10.30 -22.13 3.62
N ALA A 159 11.21 -21.65 4.47
CA ALA A 159 11.59 -22.30 5.71
C ALA A 159 10.44 -22.49 6.72
N LEU A 160 9.40 -21.63 6.65
CA LEU A 160 8.17 -21.82 7.43
C LEU A 160 7.34 -23.04 6.99
N GLY A 161 7.67 -23.64 5.85
CA GLY A 161 7.00 -24.81 5.28
C GLY A 161 6.20 -24.48 4.03
N ASN A 162 6.61 -23.46 3.27
CA ASN A 162 5.95 -23.05 2.02
C ASN A 162 6.86 -23.29 0.82
N PRO A 163 7.01 -24.54 0.35
CA PRO A 163 7.94 -24.88 -0.73
C PRO A 163 7.64 -24.07 -1.99
N GLY A 164 8.70 -23.63 -2.67
CA GLY A 164 8.61 -22.85 -3.90
C GLY A 164 8.43 -21.35 -3.67
N TRP A 165 8.58 -20.86 -2.44
CA TRP A 165 8.45 -19.43 -2.09
C TRP A 165 9.77 -18.76 -1.69
N SER A 166 10.91 -19.43 -1.84
CA SER A 166 12.25 -18.82 -1.69
C SER A 166 12.48 -17.71 -2.71
N TYR A 167 13.50 -16.87 -2.47
CA TYR A 167 13.78 -15.74 -3.36
C TYR A 167 14.07 -16.18 -4.80
N GLU A 168 14.85 -17.25 -4.96
CA GLU A 168 15.14 -17.85 -6.26
C GLU A 168 13.85 -18.19 -7.03
N ASN A 169 12.86 -18.75 -6.32
CA ASN A 169 11.60 -19.16 -6.91
C ASN A 169 10.60 -18.01 -7.15
N VAL A 170 10.78 -16.84 -6.53
CA VAL A 170 9.90 -15.68 -6.71
C VAL A 170 10.48 -14.58 -7.60
N LEU A 171 11.81 -14.49 -7.72
CA LEU A 171 12.49 -13.50 -8.56
C LEU A 171 12.02 -13.51 -10.02
N PRO A 172 11.82 -14.67 -10.69
CA PRO A 172 11.29 -14.70 -12.06
C PRO A 172 9.93 -14.00 -12.19
N TYR A 173 9.08 -14.09 -11.17
CA TYR A 173 7.74 -13.49 -11.16
C TYR A 173 7.79 -11.97 -10.91
N PHE A 174 8.76 -11.47 -10.14
CA PHE A 174 9.04 -10.04 -10.08
C PHE A 174 9.44 -9.51 -11.46
N LYS A 175 10.37 -10.20 -12.14
CA LYS A 175 10.86 -9.82 -13.47
C LYS A 175 9.76 -9.90 -14.54
N LYS A 176 8.86 -10.89 -14.47
CA LYS A 176 7.74 -11.10 -15.41
C LYS A 176 6.79 -9.91 -15.49
N SER A 177 6.54 -9.25 -14.35
CA SER A 177 5.71 -8.05 -14.28
C SER A 177 6.48 -6.77 -14.62
N GLU A 178 7.78 -6.74 -14.40
CA GLU A 178 8.63 -5.55 -14.50
C GLU A 178 9.06 -5.22 -15.93
N ASN A 179 9.03 -3.92 -16.23
CA ASN A 179 9.67 -3.31 -17.38
C ASN A 179 10.55 -2.15 -16.90
N CYS A 180 11.76 -2.51 -16.47
CA CYS A 180 12.71 -1.58 -15.91
C CYS A 180 13.26 -0.67 -17.01
N ARG A 181 13.22 0.64 -16.77
CA ARG A 181 13.75 1.70 -17.65
C ARG A 181 14.91 2.46 -17.02
N ILE A 182 15.42 1.96 -15.90
CA ILE A 182 16.55 2.54 -15.20
C ILE A 182 17.84 1.98 -15.82
N ALA A 183 18.76 2.87 -16.19
CA ALA A 183 20.06 2.49 -16.73
C ALA A 183 21.00 1.97 -15.63
N ASP A 184 22.02 1.21 -16.03
CA ASP A 184 23.15 0.78 -15.17
C ASP A 184 22.76 -0.06 -13.95
N LEU A 185 21.61 -0.73 -13.99
CA LEU A 185 21.22 -1.74 -12.99
C LEU A 185 21.70 -3.13 -13.39
N ASP A 186 21.84 -4.02 -12.42
CA ASP A 186 22.24 -5.40 -12.66
C ASP A 186 21.11 -6.19 -13.35
N PRO A 187 21.28 -6.61 -14.62
CA PRO A 187 20.20 -7.23 -15.41
C PRO A 187 19.79 -8.61 -14.87
N ARG A 188 20.56 -9.21 -13.95
CA ARG A 188 20.17 -10.45 -13.28
C ARG A 188 18.90 -10.27 -12.47
N TYR A 189 18.71 -9.09 -11.87
CA TYR A 189 17.59 -8.81 -10.98
C TYR A 189 16.39 -8.17 -11.69
N HIS A 190 16.54 -7.61 -12.90
CA HIS A 190 15.46 -6.85 -13.54
C HIS A 190 14.86 -7.49 -14.79
N GLY A 191 13.56 -7.32 -14.96
CA GLY A 191 12.81 -7.59 -16.19
C GLY A 191 12.63 -6.34 -17.03
N TYR A 192 12.55 -6.51 -18.34
CA TYR A 192 12.54 -5.39 -19.32
C TYR A 192 11.36 -5.47 -20.32
N GLU A 193 10.47 -6.45 -20.16
CA GLU A 193 9.40 -6.77 -21.11
C GLU A 193 8.01 -6.83 -20.47
N GLY A 194 7.93 -6.66 -19.14
CA GLY A 194 6.67 -6.72 -18.41
C GLY A 194 5.74 -5.53 -18.69
N TYR A 195 4.58 -5.56 -18.02
CA TYR A 195 3.56 -4.51 -18.17
C TYR A 195 3.84 -3.27 -17.31
N LEU A 196 4.54 -3.45 -16.19
CA LEU A 196 4.74 -2.43 -15.17
C LEU A 196 6.08 -1.70 -15.40
N GLU A 197 6.00 -0.48 -15.92
CA GLU A 197 7.17 0.35 -16.17
C GLU A 197 7.76 0.88 -14.87
N ILE A 198 9.04 0.60 -14.60
CA ILE A 198 9.76 1.05 -13.41
C ILE A 198 10.84 2.05 -13.81
N VAL A 199 10.78 3.24 -13.22
CA VAL A 199 11.69 4.37 -13.49
C VAL A 199 12.18 4.99 -12.20
N ASN A 200 13.27 5.75 -12.26
CA ASN A 200 13.56 6.76 -11.24
C ASN A 200 12.58 7.93 -11.41
N VAL A 201 12.16 8.55 -10.31
CA VAL A 201 11.27 9.72 -10.38
C VAL A 201 11.98 10.89 -11.10
N PRO A 202 11.34 11.52 -12.11
CA PRO A 202 11.99 12.53 -12.96
C PRO A 202 12.39 13.83 -12.23
N TYR A 203 11.71 14.17 -11.14
CA TYR A 203 11.92 15.40 -10.38
C TYR A 203 12.36 15.10 -8.94
N ALA A 204 13.28 15.92 -8.42
CA ALA A 204 13.66 15.96 -7.02
C ALA A 204 14.16 17.36 -6.64
N THR A 205 14.11 17.69 -5.36
CA THR A 205 14.71 18.90 -4.81
C THR A 205 16.22 18.72 -4.60
N PRO A 206 16.99 19.81 -4.43
CA PRO A 206 18.41 19.70 -4.05
C PRO A 206 18.64 18.92 -2.75
N LEU A 207 17.64 18.84 -1.86
CA LEU A 207 17.75 18.13 -0.59
C LEU A 207 17.91 16.61 -0.74
N ARG A 208 17.46 16.03 -1.87
CA ARG A 208 17.68 14.60 -2.15
C ARG A 208 19.16 14.26 -2.12
N GLU A 209 19.99 15.09 -2.76
CA GLU A 209 21.42 14.84 -2.83
C GLU A 209 22.08 15.00 -1.46
N CYS A 210 21.58 15.86 -0.59
CA CYS A 210 22.02 15.92 0.82
C CYS A 210 21.76 14.60 1.54
N PHE A 211 20.55 14.04 1.39
CA PHE A 211 20.20 12.76 2.00
C PHE A 211 21.05 11.61 1.46
N LEU A 212 21.29 11.56 0.13
CA LEU A 212 22.13 10.53 -0.48
C LEU A 212 23.59 10.67 -0.08
N ASN A 213 24.14 11.88 -0.01
CA ASN A 213 25.54 12.11 0.37
C ASN A 213 25.81 11.83 1.85
N ALA A 214 24.80 11.97 2.72
CA ALA A 214 24.90 11.58 4.13
C ALA A 214 25.19 10.07 4.31
N SER A 215 24.90 9.24 3.30
CA SER A 215 25.18 7.80 3.35
C SER A 215 26.65 7.48 3.63
N ALA A 216 27.57 8.18 2.97
CA ALA A 216 29.02 7.97 3.11
C ALA A 216 29.51 8.29 4.53
N GLU A 217 28.98 9.35 5.16
CA GLU A 217 29.29 9.72 6.54
C GLU A 217 28.83 8.65 7.55
N LEU A 218 27.77 7.91 7.21
CA LEU A 218 27.24 6.83 8.02
C LEU A 218 27.79 5.45 7.63
N GLY A 219 28.68 5.37 6.65
CA GLY A 219 29.29 4.11 6.18
C GLY A 219 28.38 3.23 5.31
N TYR A 220 27.41 3.83 4.60
CA TYR A 220 26.51 3.14 3.68
C TYR A 220 26.81 3.47 2.23
N ASP A 221 26.58 2.49 1.35
CA ASP A 221 26.65 2.67 -0.10
C ASP A 221 25.34 3.24 -0.67
N LEU A 222 25.44 3.83 -1.86
CA LEU A 222 24.29 3.98 -2.77
C LEU A 222 24.06 2.66 -3.50
N ILE A 223 22.83 2.18 -3.54
CA ILE A 223 22.49 0.85 -4.06
C ILE A 223 21.23 0.87 -4.93
N ASP A 224 21.04 -0.18 -5.71
CA ASP A 224 19.72 -0.62 -6.13
C ASP A 224 19.12 -1.53 -5.05
N TYR A 225 18.12 -1.02 -4.33
CA TYR A 225 17.50 -1.75 -3.23
C TYR A 225 16.63 -2.94 -3.67
N ASN A 226 16.40 -3.10 -4.99
CA ASN A 226 15.72 -4.26 -5.55
C ASN A 226 16.69 -5.39 -5.95
N ALA A 227 18.01 -5.17 -5.81
CA ALA A 227 19.08 -6.17 -5.96
C ALA A 227 19.91 -6.38 -4.67
N LYS A 228 20.31 -5.30 -3.98
CA LYS A 228 21.06 -5.30 -2.70
C LYS A 228 20.30 -4.45 -1.70
N THR A 229 19.95 -4.95 -0.52
CA THR A 229 18.89 -4.33 0.31
C THR A 229 19.33 -3.43 1.45
N ILE A 230 20.63 -3.29 1.76
CA ILE A 230 21.11 -2.39 2.82
C ILE A 230 21.93 -1.25 2.20
N GLY A 231 21.51 -0.01 2.47
CA GLY A 231 22.09 1.23 1.95
C GLY A 231 21.03 2.23 1.47
N PHE A 232 21.48 3.26 0.76
CA PHE A 232 20.69 4.42 0.36
C PHE A 232 20.37 4.39 -1.14
N SER A 233 19.27 4.99 -1.57
CA SER A 233 18.91 5.04 -2.97
C SER A 233 17.92 6.14 -3.32
N LYS A 234 17.88 6.47 -4.61
CA LYS A 234 16.76 7.20 -5.21
C LYS A 234 15.54 6.29 -5.22
N ILE A 235 14.35 6.86 -5.11
CA ILE A 235 13.14 6.05 -5.18
C ILE A 235 12.92 5.54 -6.60
N GLN A 236 12.61 4.26 -6.72
CA GLN A 236 12.12 3.66 -7.96
C GLN A 236 10.60 3.62 -7.89
N SER A 237 9.95 3.97 -9.00
CA SER A 237 8.50 4.10 -9.06
C SER A 237 7.90 3.51 -10.31
N ASN A 238 6.67 3.00 -10.17
CA ASN A 238 5.87 2.54 -11.30
C ASN A 238 5.17 3.72 -12.01
N LEU A 239 5.92 4.39 -12.90
CA LEU A 239 5.45 5.53 -13.70
C LEU A 239 5.66 5.27 -15.20
N ARG A 240 4.84 5.90 -16.05
CA ARG A 240 5.08 6.01 -17.50
C ARG A 240 4.86 7.45 -17.92
N ASN A 241 5.88 8.06 -18.52
CA ASN A 241 5.89 9.49 -18.88
C ASN A 241 5.47 10.40 -17.71
N GLY A 242 5.98 10.14 -16.50
CA GLY A 242 5.64 10.91 -15.29
C GLY A 242 4.27 10.60 -14.67
N HIS A 243 3.39 9.86 -15.36
CA HIS A 243 2.08 9.46 -14.86
C HIS A 243 2.15 8.16 -14.07
N ARG A 244 1.33 8.04 -13.01
CA ARG A 244 1.11 6.80 -12.27
C ARG A 244 0.72 5.66 -13.21
N MET A 245 1.44 4.54 -13.10
CA MET A 245 1.07 3.26 -13.72
C MET A 245 0.39 2.36 -12.69
N SER A 246 -0.93 2.49 -12.52
CA SER A 246 -1.70 1.61 -11.63
C SER A 246 -1.78 0.17 -12.19
N ALA A 247 -2.21 -0.78 -11.35
CA ALA A 247 -2.45 -2.15 -11.76
C ALA A 247 -3.51 -2.26 -12.87
N SER A 248 -4.54 -1.41 -12.82
CA SER A 248 -5.57 -1.32 -13.85
C SER A 248 -4.95 -0.91 -15.20
N LYS A 249 -4.11 0.13 -15.22
CA LYS A 249 -3.42 0.58 -16.44
C LYS A 249 -2.46 -0.45 -16.99
N ALA A 250 -1.66 -1.07 -16.11
CA ALA A 250 -0.66 -2.03 -16.52
C ALA A 250 -1.30 -3.32 -17.03
N PHE A 251 -2.30 -3.86 -16.33
CA PHE A 251 -2.77 -5.23 -16.57
C PHE A 251 -4.19 -5.33 -17.13
N LEU A 252 -5.11 -4.41 -16.82
CA LEU A 252 -6.50 -4.52 -17.29
C LEU A 252 -6.76 -3.78 -18.60
N ARG A 253 -6.24 -2.56 -18.75
CA ARG A 253 -6.43 -1.78 -20.00
C ARG A 253 -5.92 -2.50 -21.25
N PRO A 254 -4.77 -3.20 -21.25
CA PRO A 254 -4.31 -3.94 -22.42
C PRO A 254 -5.22 -5.12 -22.83
N ILE A 255 -6.09 -5.59 -21.94
CA ILE A 255 -6.95 -6.75 -22.17
C ILE A 255 -8.42 -6.40 -22.31
N LYS A 256 -8.76 -5.10 -22.35
CA LYS A 256 -10.14 -4.60 -22.37
C LYS A 256 -10.99 -5.19 -23.51
N ASP A 257 -10.33 -5.53 -24.63
CA ASP A 257 -10.96 -6.05 -25.85
C ASP A 257 -11.00 -7.59 -25.89
N ARG A 258 -10.40 -8.30 -24.91
CA ARG A 258 -10.50 -9.76 -24.83
C ARG A 258 -11.97 -10.16 -24.62
N THR A 259 -12.46 -11.07 -25.46
CA THR A 259 -13.87 -11.47 -25.46
C THR A 259 -14.26 -12.27 -24.22
N ASN A 260 -13.30 -12.99 -23.62
CA ASN A 260 -13.46 -13.81 -22.44
C ASN A 260 -13.20 -13.07 -21.10
N PHE A 261 -12.87 -11.78 -21.14
CA PHE A 261 -12.72 -10.92 -19.97
C PHE A 261 -13.99 -10.12 -19.66
N TYR A 262 -14.42 -10.15 -18.40
CA TYR A 262 -15.58 -9.41 -17.90
C TYR A 262 -15.20 -8.68 -16.61
N LEU A 263 -15.44 -7.37 -16.56
CA LEU A 263 -15.26 -6.54 -15.37
C LEU A 263 -16.63 -6.02 -14.93
N SER A 264 -16.95 -6.18 -13.65
CA SER A 264 -18.10 -5.53 -13.03
C SER A 264 -17.65 -4.57 -11.94
N LYS A 265 -17.79 -3.27 -12.22
CA LYS A 265 -17.45 -2.16 -11.33
C LYS A 265 -18.59 -1.90 -10.33
N SER A 266 -18.32 -1.19 -9.24
CA SER A 266 -19.31 -0.85 -8.22
C SER A 266 -20.13 -2.05 -7.73
N SER A 267 -19.46 -3.20 -7.60
CA SER A 267 -20.00 -4.52 -7.30
C SER A 267 -19.30 -5.07 -6.06
N ARG A 268 -19.95 -4.92 -4.90
CA ARG A 268 -19.39 -5.36 -3.61
C ARG A 268 -19.79 -6.80 -3.34
N ALA A 269 -18.82 -7.71 -3.35
CA ALA A 269 -19.04 -9.08 -2.89
C ALA A 269 -19.44 -9.10 -1.41
N THR A 270 -20.44 -9.90 -1.08
CA THR A 270 -21.00 -10.00 0.28
C THR A 270 -20.83 -11.39 0.87
N LYS A 271 -20.75 -12.43 0.03
CA LYS A 271 -20.60 -13.82 0.47
C LYS A 271 -20.04 -14.71 -0.63
N ILE A 272 -19.16 -15.64 -0.28
CA ILE A 272 -18.84 -16.81 -1.09
C ILE A 272 -19.86 -17.88 -0.77
N VAL A 273 -20.55 -18.39 -1.78
CA VAL A 273 -21.51 -19.47 -1.59
C VAL A 273 -20.75 -20.79 -1.67
N ILE A 274 -20.93 -21.63 -0.65
CA ILE A 274 -20.21 -22.88 -0.47
C ILE A 274 -21.23 -23.99 -0.32
N ASP A 275 -21.07 -25.04 -1.11
CA ASP A 275 -21.80 -26.28 -0.91
C ASP A 275 -21.29 -26.96 0.38
N ARG A 276 -22.18 -27.11 1.37
CA ARG A 276 -21.78 -27.51 2.73
C ARG A 276 -21.33 -28.97 2.81
N GLU A 277 -21.85 -29.82 1.95
CA GLU A 277 -21.58 -31.26 1.93
C GLU A 277 -20.26 -31.55 1.22
N SER A 278 -20.13 -31.11 -0.03
CA SER A 278 -18.93 -31.30 -0.85
C SER A 278 -17.77 -30.38 -0.48
N LYS A 279 -18.04 -29.31 0.29
CA LYS A 279 -17.08 -28.25 0.66
C LYS A 279 -16.47 -27.56 -0.55
N VAL A 280 -17.26 -27.32 -1.59
CA VAL A 280 -16.84 -26.64 -2.83
C VAL A 280 -17.39 -25.21 -2.84
N ALA A 281 -16.55 -24.22 -3.17
CA ALA A 281 -17.03 -22.87 -3.46
C ALA A 281 -17.72 -22.84 -4.83
N ILE A 282 -19.03 -22.53 -4.84
CA ILE A 282 -19.87 -22.62 -6.04
C ILE A 282 -20.05 -21.29 -6.76
N GLY A 283 -19.77 -20.16 -6.09
CA GLY A 283 -19.99 -18.85 -6.66
C GLY A 283 -19.94 -17.73 -5.63
N VAL A 284 -20.33 -16.53 -6.07
CA VAL A 284 -20.25 -15.30 -5.25
C VAL A 284 -21.58 -14.57 -5.29
N GLU A 285 -22.06 -14.18 -4.12
CA GLU A 285 -23.11 -13.18 -3.97
C GLU A 285 -22.48 -11.79 -3.87
N PHE A 286 -23.06 -10.82 -4.59
CA PHE A 286 -22.61 -9.44 -4.56
C PHE A 286 -23.76 -8.46 -4.75
N VAL A 287 -23.54 -7.22 -4.31
CA VAL A 287 -24.49 -6.12 -4.51
C VAL A 287 -23.93 -5.12 -5.49
N LYS A 288 -24.72 -4.79 -6.52
CA LYS A 288 -24.44 -3.76 -7.52
C LYS A 288 -25.65 -2.83 -7.63
N LYS A 289 -25.45 -1.53 -7.44
CA LYS A 289 -26.53 -0.51 -7.49
C LYS A 289 -27.75 -0.89 -6.62
N GLY A 290 -27.49 -1.38 -5.40
CA GLY A 290 -28.53 -1.76 -4.43
C GLY A 290 -29.26 -3.07 -4.72
N LYS A 291 -28.94 -3.78 -5.80
CA LYS A 291 -29.51 -5.09 -6.14
C LYS A 291 -28.52 -6.21 -5.87
N SER A 292 -29.02 -7.31 -5.31
CA SER A 292 -28.24 -8.52 -5.08
C SER A 292 -28.19 -9.40 -6.33
N TYR A 293 -27.02 -9.97 -6.58
CA TYR A 293 -26.74 -10.85 -7.70
C TYR A 293 -26.00 -12.08 -7.19
N PHE A 294 -26.16 -13.20 -7.89
CA PHE A 294 -25.37 -14.41 -7.72
C PHE A 294 -24.75 -14.80 -9.05
N VAL A 295 -23.47 -15.16 -9.04
CA VAL A 295 -22.73 -15.68 -10.20
C VAL A 295 -22.05 -16.99 -9.83
N ARG A 296 -22.19 -17.98 -10.69
CA ARG A 296 -21.57 -19.30 -10.53
C ARG A 296 -20.12 -19.30 -11.01
N ALA A 297 -19.24 -19.97 -10.27
CA ALA A 297 -17.88 -20.27 -10.70
C ALA A 297 -17.80 -21.77 -11.06
N ASN A 298 -17.40 -22.09 -12.29
CA ASN A 298 -17.28 -23.47 -12.78
C ASN A 298 -15.96 -24.12 -12.36
N LYS A 299 -14.94 -23.30 -12.07
CA LYS A 299 -13.62 -23.74 -11.62
C LYS A 299 -13.35 -23.24 -10.22
N GLU A 300 -12.96 -21.97 -10.07
CA GLU A 300 -12.57 -21.42 -8.78
C GLU A 300 -13.13 -20.03 -8.52
N VAL A 301 -13.40 -19.76 -7.24
CA VAL A 301 -13.50 -18.40 -6.70
C VAL A 301 -12.11 -18.01 -6.18
N ILE A 302 -11.62 -16.83 -6.55
CA ILE A 302 -10.31 -16.33 -6.14
C ILE A 302 -10.50 -15.00 -5.43
N LEU A 303 -10.06 -14.91 -4.17
CA LEU A 303 -10.11 -13.68 -3.40
C LEU A 303 -8.85 -12.85 -3.62
N SER A 304 -9.03 -11.60 -4.03
CA SER A 304 -7.99 -10.58 -4.18
C SER A 304 -8.47 -9.24 -3.58
N ALA A 305 -9.26 -9.31 -2.51
CA ALA A 305 -9.87 -8.18 -1.83
C ALA A 305 -8.95 -7.53 -0.78
N GLY A 306 -7.68 -7.95 -0.73
CA GLY A 306 -6.64 -7.39 0.13
C GLY A 306 -6.70 -7.89 1.57
N ALA A 307 -5.70 -7.50 2.36
CA ALA A 307 -5.49 -7.97 3.73
C ALA A 307 -6.61 -7.61 4.72
N LEU A 308 -7.57 -6.76 4.36
CA LEU A 308 -8.74 -6.49 5.19
C LEU A 308 -10.04 -7.05 4.57
N GLY A 309 -10.15 -7.03 3.23
CA GLY A 309 -11.35 -7.48 2.52
C GLY A 309 -11.47 -9.00 2.40
N SER A 310 -10.38 -9.69 2.04
CA SER A 310 -10.36 -11.15 1.85
C SER A 310 -10.72 -11.93 3.13
N PRO A 311 -10.05 -11.71 4.28
CA PRO A 311 -10.46 -12.35 5.54
C PRO A 311 -11.89 -12.00 5.97
N LYS A 312 -12.36 -10.77 5.74
CA LYS A 312 -13.73 -10.37 6.07
C LYS A 312 -14.74 -11.19 5.28
N LEU A 313 -14.51 -11.34 3.98
CA LEU A 313 -15.39 -12.12 3.12
C LEU A 313 -15.36 -13.62 3.45
N LEU A 314 -14.19 -14.19 3.79
CA LEU A 314 -14.10 -15.57 4.27
C LEU A 314 -14.94 -15.78 5.55
N MET A 315 -14.79 -14.90 6.54
CA MET A 315 -15.55 -15.00 7.79
C MET A 315 -17.07 -14.87 7.56
N LEU A 316 -17.51 -13.91 6.73
CA LEU A 316 -18.93 -13.76 6.35
C LEU A 316 -19.48 -15.00 5.62
N SER A 317 -18.60 -15.78 5.00
CA SER A 317 -18.92 -17.02 4.29
C SER A 317 -18.85 -18.26 5.19
N GLY A 318 -18.59 -18.09 6.50
CA GLY A 318 -18.49 -19.19 7.46
C GLY A 318 -17.12 -19.86 7.52
N ILE A 319 -16.06 -19.24 7.00
CA ILE A 319 -14.68 -19.72 7.08
C ILE A 319 -13.89 -18.79 8.01
N GLY A 320 -13.51 -19.27 9.19
CA GLY A 320 -12.83 -18.44 10.18
C GLY A 320 -12.96 -18.98 11.60
N PRO A 321 -12.57 -18.19 12.63
CA PRO A 321 -12.58 -18.64 14.01
C PRO A 321 -14.00 -19.03 14.46
N LYS A 322 -14.21 -20.31 14.77
CA LYS A 322 -15.53 -20.89 15.00
C LYS A 322 -16.36 -20.14 16.04
N ASP A 323 -15.75 -19.72 17.14
CA ASP A 323 -16.45 -19.07 18.25
C ASP A 323 -16.83 -17.62 17.91
N ASP A 324 -15.93 -16.86 17.27
CA ASP A 324 -16.23 -15.53 16.74
C ASP A 324 -17.43 -15.58 15.79
N LEU A 325 -17.43 -16.53 14.84
CA LEU A 325 -18.51 -16.68 13.86
C LEU A 325 -19.85 -17.00 14.52
N LYS A 326 -19.87 -17.97 15.45
CA LYS A 326 -21.08 -18.33 16.20
C LYS A 326 -21.64 -17.16 17.00
N SER A 327 -20.77 -16.35 17.62
CA SER A 327 -21.18 -15.18 18.42
C SER A 327 -21.96 -14.14 17.59
N LEU A 328 -21.75 -14.13 16.27
CA LEU A 328 -22.40 -13.23 15.33
C LEU A 328 -23.56 -13.89 14.55
N GLY A 329 -23.95 -15.12 14.92
CA GLY A 329 -24.99 -15.87 14.24
C GLY A 329 -24.57 -16.43 12.87
N ILE A 330 -23.26 -16.47 12.56
CA ILE A 330 -22.74 -17.05 11.33
C ILE A 330 -22.43 -18.53 11.58
N GLN A 331 -23.06 -19.43 10.82
CA GLN A 331 -22.84 -20.87 10.97
C GLN A 331 -21.47 -21.28 10.38
N PRO A 332 -20.50 -21.72 11.21
CA PRO A 332 -19.18 -22.08 10.73
C PRO A 332 -19.21 -23.30 9.79
N ILE A 333 -18.37 -23.26 8.75
CA ILE A 333 -18.18 -24.32 7.76
C ILE A 333 -16.81 -24.99 7.96
N VAL A 334 -15.77 -24.16 8.18
CA VAL A 334 -14.41 -24.59 8.51
C VAL A 334 -13.85 -23.62 9.55
N ASP A 335 -13.27 -24.19 10.60
CA ASP A 335 -12.56 -23.43 11.63
C ASP A 335 -11.11 -23.18 11.18
N LEU A 336 -10.76 -21.91 10.97
CA LEU A 336 -9.45 -21.45 10.55
C LEU A 336 -9.11 -20.13 11.25
N PRO A 337 -7.82 -19.82 11.48
CA PRO A 337 -7.39 -18.59 12.16
C PRO A 337 -7.47 -17.34 11.26
N VAL A 338 -8.49 -17.24 10.41
CA VAL A 338 -8.73 -16.09 9.51
C VAL A 338 -8.79 -14.80 10.32
N GLY A 339 -8.11 -13.76 9.81
CA GLY A 339 -8.02 -12.46 10.45
C GLY A 339 -6.89 -12.33 11.49
N SER A 340 -6.26 -13.43 11.91
CA SER A 340 -5.08 -13.40 12.79
C SER A 340 -3.81 -13.03 12.02
N ASN A 341 -2.70 -12.78 12.73
CA ASN A 341 -1.39 -12.44 12.12
C ASN A 341 -1.44 -11.17 11.25
N LEU A 342 -2.32 -10.20 11.59
CA LEU A 342 -2.33 -8.90 10.92
C LEU A 342 -0.98 -8.22 11.18
N GLN A 343 -0.29 -7.91 10.10
CA GLN A 343 0.98 -7.18 10.11
C GLN A 343 0.81 -5.89 9.32
N ASP A 344 1.58 -4.88 9.71
CA ASP A 344 1.70 -3.59 9.02
C ASP A 344 3.07 -3.00 9.37
N HIS A 345 3.63 -2.17 8.50
CA HIS A 345 4.79 -1.37 8.85
C HIS A 345 4.32 -0.12 9.60
N MET A 346 4.84 0.07 10.81
CA MET A 346 4.57 1.28 11.58
C MET A 346 5.51 2.39 11.15
N ILE A 347 4.96 3.58 10.95
CA ILE A 347 5.70 4.77 10.52
C ILE A 347 5.63 5.86 11.59
N LEU A 348 6.79 6.40 11.97
CA LEU A 348 6.89 7.69 12.65
C LEU A 348 7.09 8.78 11.60
N ALA A 349 5.99 9.34 11.11
CA ALA A 349 5.99 10.26 9.96
C ALA A 349 6.35 11.72 10.31
N MET A 350 6.64 12.01 11.58
CA MET A 350 6.52 13.36 12.15
C MET A 350 7.85 13.95 12.65
N LEU A 351 8.99 13.41 12.21
CA LEU A 351 10.29 14.04 12.41
C LEU A 351 10.52 15.08 11.30
N ASN A 352 10.31 16.34 11.65
CA ASN A 352 10.38 17.48 10.74
C ASN A 352 11.61 18.33 11.08
N PHE A 353 12.36 18.73 10.06
CA PHE A 353 13.59 19.50 10.19
C PHE A 353 13.44 20.84 9.48
N LEU A 354 13.47 21.93 10.24
CA LEU A 354 13.43 23.29 9.75
C LEU A 354 14.72 23.61 9.00
N ILE A 355 14.61 24.34 7.90
CA ILE A 355 15.74 24.81 7.08
C ILE A 355 15.60 26.31 6.81
N ASN A 356 16.73 26.95 6.50
CA ASN A 356 16.81 28.40 6.26
C ASN A 356 16.63 28.80 4.77
N GLU A 357 16.59 27.84 3.84
CA GLU A 357 16.36 28.09 2.40
C GLU A 357 14.98 27.56 1.95
N THR A 358 14.33 28.28 1.03
CA THR A 358 13.07 27.87 0.38
C THR A 358 13.33 26.95 -0.81
N VAL A 359 13.52 25.66 -0.53
CA VAL A 359 13.76 24.61 -1.54
C VAL A 359 12.61 23.59 -1.64
N ASN A 360 11.51 23.81 -0.92
CA ASN A 360 10.36 22.93 -0.89
C ASN A 360 9.49 23.06 -2.15
N ILE A 361 8.80 21.98 -2.53
CA ILE A 361 7.72 22.06 -3.52
C ILE A 361 6.52 22.76 -2.86
N ASP A 362 6.28 23.99 -3.27
CA ASP A 362 5.09 24.77 -2.93
C ASP A 362 3.87 24.32 -3.76
N ILE A 363 2.77 25.05 -3.65
CA ILE A 363 1.57 24.84 -4.48
C ILE A 363 1.99 24.85 -5.96
N PRO A 364 1.67 23.80 -6.76
CA PRO A 364 2.07 23.72 -8.16
C PRO A 364 1.64 24.95 -8.96
N LYS A 365 2.58 25.53 -9.71
CA LYS A 365 2.38 26.67 -10.60
C LYS A 365 1.93 26.18 -11.98
N PHE A 366 1.47 27.10 -12.83
CA PHE A 366 1.09 26.79 -14.21
C PHE A 366 2.16 26.06 -14.99
N ASN A 367 3.40 26.55 -14.89
CA ASN A 367 4.52 25.99 -15.63
C ASN A 367 4.77 24.55 -15.21
N ASP A 368 4.61 24.23 -13.92
CA ASP A 368 4.74 22.87 -13.41
C ASP A 368 3.66 21.95 -14.01
N VAL A 369 2.42 22.44 -14.05
CA VAL A 369 1.28 21.70 -14.64
C VAL A 369 1.51 21.47 -16.13
N ALA A 370 1.84 22.53 -16.88
CA ALA A 370 2.12 22.45 -18.31
C ALA A 370 3.31 21.52 -18.61
N GLU A 371 4.38 21.59 -17.82
CA GLU A 371 5.54 20.71 -17.93
C GLU A 371 5.16 19.25 -17.72
N TYR A 372 4.39 18.94 -16.67
CA TYR A 372 3.89 17.58 -16.41
C TYR A 372 3.08 17.04 -17.59
N ILE A 373 2.15 17.84 -18.12
CA ILE A 373 1.28 17.44 -19.24
C ILE A 373 2.07 17.17 -20.52
N ILE A 374 3.00 18.06 -20.86
CA ILE A 374 3.67 18.07 -22.15
C ILE A 374 4.86 17.10 -22.16
N LYS A 375 5.63 17.11 -21.06
CA LYS A 375 6.92 16.41 -20.97
C LYS A 375 6.90 15.21 -20.03
N GLY A 376 5.91 15.10 -19.14
CA GLY A 376 5.93 14.07 -18.10
C GLY A 376 7.04 14.28 -17.07
N THR A 377 7.44 15.55 -16.85
CA THR A 377 8.50 15.95 -15.90
C THR A 377 7.98 17.00 -14.92
N GLY A 378 8.83 17.45 -14.00
CA GLY A 378 8.50 18.51 -13.04
C GLY A 378 7.85 18.01 -11.75
N PRO A 379 7.54 18.94 -10.82
CA PRO A 379 7.15 18.63 -9.44
C PRO A 379 5.95 17.69 -9.29
N LEU A 380 4.99 17.73 -10.22
CA LEU A 380 3.78 16.91 -10.15
C LEU A 380 4.07 15.40 -10.29
N THR A 381 5.23 15.03 -10.83
CA THR A 381 5.67 13.63 -10.96
C THR A 381 6.12 13.01 -9.64
N THR A 382 6.39 13.83 -8.61
CA THR A 382 6.94 13.36 -7.34
C THR A 382 5.86 12.72 -6.47
N PRO A 383 6.02 11.47 -6.01
CA PRO A 383 5.00 10.77 -5.23
C PRO A 383 4.84 11.32 -3.81
N SER A 384 3.84 12.18 -3.60
CA SER A 384 3.60 12.83 -2.29
C SER A 384 4.86 13.49 -1.69
N GLY A 385 5.79 13.92 -2.54
CA GLY A 385 7.06 14.51 -2.12
C GLY A 385 8.14 13.56 -1.60
N THR A 386 7.98 12.27 -1.83
CA THR A 386 9.01 11.24 -1.56
C THR A 386 10.12 11.33 -2.60
N GLU A 387 11.38 11.37 -2.20
CA GLU A 387 12.50 11.57 -3.16
C GLU A 387 13.63 10.54 -3.04
N ALA A 388 13.90 10.06 -1.82
CA ALA A 388 14.94 9.09 -1.54
C ALA A 388 14.56 8.20 -0.36
N ILE A 389 15.25 7.08 -0.26
CA ILE A 389 14.99 6.00 0.69
C ILE A 389 16.31 5.42 1.17
N ALA A 390 16.36 4.96 2.41
CA ALA A 390 17.42 4.12 2.93
C ALA A 390 16.84 2.91 3.66
N PHE A 391 17.39 1.75 3.38
CA PHE A 391 17.15 0.54 4.15
C PHE A 391 18.39 0.25 4.98
N ILE A 392 18.26 0.22 6.31
CA ILE A 392 19.41 0.12 7.21
C ILE A 392 19.21 -0.98 8.25
N SER A 393 20.35 -1.46 8.75
CA SER A 393 20.40 -2.31 9.94
C SER A 393 20.66 -1.42 11.16
N SER A 394 19.74 -1.44 12.11
CA SER A 394 19.81 -0.61 13.30
C SER A 394 20.82 -1.11 14.34
N GLU A 395 21.26 -2.36 14.25
CA GLU A 395 22.29 -2.98 15.10
C GLU A 395 23.42 -3.58 14.24
N VAL A 396 24.60 -3.73 14.85
CA VAL A 396 25.74 -4.41 14.21
C VAL A 396 25.43 -5.89 13.97
N ASP A 397 24.70 -6.53 14.88
CA ASP A 397 24.27 -7.92 14.67
C ASP A 397 23.23 -8.03 13.54
N SER A 398 22.34 -7.03 13.36
CA SER A 398 21.41 -7.03 12.23
C SER A 398 22.06 -6.69 10.88
N SER A 399 23.26 -6.11 10.86
CA SER A 399 24.05 -6.03 9.63
C SER A 399 24.65 -7.40 9.27
N SER A 400 24.97 -8.22 10.26
CA SER A 400 25.45 -9.60 10.05
C SER A 400 24.37 -10.56 9.52
N THR A 401 23.08 -10.29 9.79
CA THR A 401 21.96 -11.08 9.24
C THR A 401 21.56 -10.67 7.81
N GLY A 402 22.07 -9.55 7.29
CA GLY A 402 21.76 -9.04 5.96
C GLY A 402 20.30 -8.58 5.76
N LYS A 403 19.51 -8.42 6.84
CA LYS A 403 18.11 -7.99 6.79
C LYS A 403 17.98 -6.57 7.37
N PRO A 404 17.55 -5.57 6.58
CA PRO A 404 17.26 -4.24 7.14
C PRO A 404 16.06 -4.35 8.09
N ASP A 405 16.14 -3.63 9.22
CA ASP A 405 15.07 -3.57 10.23
C ASP A 405 14.41 -2.19 10.30
N ILE A 406 15.03 -1.18 9.69
CA ILE A 406 14.52 0.18 9.55
C ILE A 406 14.55 0.62 8.09
N GLU A 407 13.46 1.22 7.64
CA GLU A 407 13.42 2.04 6.44
C GLU A 407 13.34 3.52 6.86
N LEU A 408 14.15 4.35 6.20
CA LEU A 408 14.10 5.80 6.31
C LEU A 408 13.64 6.35 4.97
N ILE A 409 12.52 7.06 4.97
CA ILE A 409 12.00 7.72 3.77
C ILE A 409 12.22 9.22 3.89
N PHE A 410 12.91 9.78 2.90
CA PHE A 410 13.15 11.21 2.79
C PHE A 410 12.04 11.89 1.98
N TYR A 411 11.42 12.89 2.60
CA TYR A 411 10.36 13.71 2.01
C TYR A 411 10.76 15.18 2.04
N HIS A 412 10.46 15.92 0.98
CA HIS A 412 10.48 17.38 1.05
C HIS A 412 9.21 17.97 1.72
N GLY A 413 8.16 17.16 1.91
CA GLY A 413 6.94 17.55 2.61
C GLY A 413 7.13 17.51 4.14
N SER A 414 6.34 18.31 4.88
CA SER A 414 6.41 18.37 6.34
C SER A 414 5.08 18.79 6.97
N PHE A 415 4.93 18.54 8.28
CA PHE A 415 3.78 18.96 9.11
C PHE A 415 3.75 20.46 9.42
N VAL A 416 4.71 21.22 8.91
CA VAL A 416 4.81 22.67 9.07
C VAL A 416 4.77 23.41 7.72
N GLY A 417 4.92 22.69 6.61
CA GLY A 417 4.88 23.24 5.26
C GLY A 417 3.48 23.23 4.63
N SER A 418 3.43 23.47 3.32
CA SER A 418 2.21 23.57 2.50
C SER A 418 1.27 22.35 2.58
N GLN A 419 1.81 21.16 2.89
CA GLN A 419 1.07 19.91 2.97
C GLN A 419 0.54 19.57 4.38
N ALA A 420 0.81 20.40 5.39
CA ALA A 420 0.51 20.11 6.80
C ALA A 420 -0.94 19.70 7.05
N LYS A 421 -1.92 20.41 6.45
CA LYS A 421 -3.35 20.13 6.61
C LYS A 421 -3.75 18.74 6.11
N ILE A 422 -3.24 18.35 4.94
CA ILE A 422 -3.51 17.03 4.34
C ILE A 422 -2.85 15.93 5.17
N LEU A 423 -1.57 16.08 5.52
CA LEU A 423 -0.83 15.10 6.32
C LEU A 423 -1.46 14.88 7.70
N ARG A 424 -1.92 15.96 8.35
CA ARG A 424 -2.67 15.91 9.61
C ARG A 424 -4.00 15.18 9.47
N GLY A 425 -4.73 15.41 8.38
CA GLY A 425 -5.98 14.72 8.11
C GLY A 425 -5.79 13.21 7.90
N ILE A 426 -4.73 12.82 7.17
CA ILE A 426 -4.39 11.42 6.89
C ILE A 426 -3.98 10.71 8.18
N SER A 427 -3.06 11.30 8.97
CA SER A 427 -2.62 10.68 10.22
C SER A 427 -3.72 10.66 11.28
N GLY A 428 -4.63 11.65 11.24
CA GLY A 428 -5.65 11.84 12.26
C GLY A 428 -5.09 12.53 13.50
N LEU A 429 -3.97 13.24 13.42
CA LEU A 429 -3.35 13.93 14.55
C LEU A 429 -4.34 14.90 15.22
N SER A 430 -4.38 14.86 16.55
CA SER A 430 -5.25 15.74 17.33
C SER A 430 -4.88 17.21 17.18
N ASP A 431 -5.89 18.06 17.29
CA ASP A 431 -5.76 19.52 17.22
C ASP A 431 -4.84 20.03 18.36
N GLU A 432 -4.95 19.44 19.55
CA GLU A 432 -4.10 19.76 20.71
C GLU A 432 -2.62 19.49 20.45
N VAL A 433 -2.29 18.31 19.93
CA VAL A 433 -0.89 17.92 19.65
C VAL A 433 -0.34 18.74 18.49
N TYR A 434 -1.15 18.98 17.46
CA TYR A 434 -0.77 19.86 16.37
C TYR A 434 -0.46 21.29 16.85
N ASN A 435 -1.35 21.85 17.66
CA ASN A 435 -1.21 23.22 18.15
C ASN A 435 -0.02 23.39 19.09
N SER A 436 0.31 22.38 19.89
CA SER A 436 1.44 22.42 20.83
C SER A 436 2.81 22.31 20.14
N ILE A 437 2.92 21.53 19.06
CA ILE A 437 4.21 21.25 18.42
C ILE A 437 4.41 22.04 17.11
N PHE A 438 3.43 22.01 16.20
CA PHE A 438 3.63 22.37 14.80
C PHE A 438 3.09 23.77 14.43
N SER A 439 2.00 24.22 15.05
CA SER A 439 1.31 25.48 14.66
C SER A 439 2.23 26.70 14.59
N LYS A 440 3.18 26.83 15.52
CA LYS A 440 4.15 27.95 15.57
C LYS A 440 5.05 28.03 14.33
N TYR A 441 5.24 26.91 13.65
CA TYR A 441 6.17 26.79 12.52
C TYR A 441 5.43 26.72 11.19
N GLU A 442 4.11 26.89 11.15
CA GLU A 442 3.34 26.89 9.90
C GLU A 442 3.91 27.88 8.87
N GLY A 443 4.08 27.40 7.63
CA GLY A 443 4.69 28.15 6.54
C GLY A 443 6.22 28.11 6.52
N SER A 444 6.87 27.48 7.51
CA SER A 444 8.33 27.32 7.50
C SER A 444 8.78 26.33 6.43
N SER A 445 9.97 26.58 5.88
CA SER A 445 10.65 25.59 5.04
C SER A 445 11.19 24.47 5.92
N ALA A 446 10.86 23.24 5.57
CA ALA A 446 11.25 22.04 6.30
C ALA A 446 11.11 20.79 5.44
N PHE A 447 11.96 19.79 5.73
CA PHE A 447 11.84 18.43 5.19
C PHE A 447 11.46 17.44 6.30
N SER A 448 11.12 16.22 5.92
CA SER A 448 10.86 15.13 6.86
C SER A 448 11.66 13.89 6.52
N ILE A 449 12.13 13.19 7.54
CA ILE A 449 12.66 11.83 7.41
C ILE A 449 11.77 10.95 8.27
N SER A 450 10.95 10.12 7.61
CA SER A 450 10.12 9.17 8.35
C SER A 450 10.92 7.93 8.70
N THR A 451 10.70 7.39 9.89
CA THR A 451 11.29 6.13 10.34
C THR A 451 10.22 5.04 10.31
N ILE A 452 10.48 3.94 9.62
CA ILE A 452 9.56 2.82 9.44
C ILE A 452 10.17 1.54 10.02
N LEU A 453 9.38 0.80 10.80
CA LEU A 453 9.76 -0.52 11.28
C LEU A 453 9.42 -1.60 10.24
N LEU A 454 10.42 -2.31 9.74
CA LEU A 454 10.25 -3.30 8.66
C LEU A 454 9.98 -4.73 9.14
N ASN A 455 10.48 -5.10 10.32
CA ASN A 455 10.30 -6.44 10.90
C ASN A 455 9.55 -6.36 12.22
N PRO A 456 8.29 -5.88 12.24
CA PRO A 456 7.52 -5.78 13.47
C PRO A 456 7.37 -7.18 14.09
N LYS A 457 7.59 -7.32 15.40
CA LYS A 457 7.30 -8.54 16.15
C LYS A 457 5.86 -8.57 16.66
N SER A 458 5.27 -7.40 16.91
CA SER A 458 3.84 -7.27 17.22
C SER A 458 2.96 -7.87 16.13
N ARG A 459 1.83 -8.45 16.53
CA ARG A 459 0.81 -9.02 15.63
C ARG A 459 -0.58 -8.56 16.02
N GLY A 460 -1.30 -8.00 15.07
CA GLY A 460 -2.69 -7.61 15.21
C GLY A 460 -3.67 -8.73 14.85
N ARG A 461 -4.96 -8.37 14.91
CA ARG A 461 -6.08 -9.19 14.47
C ARG A 461 -7.15 -8.32 13.82
N MET A 462 -7.76 -8.82 12.76
CA MET A 462 -9.00 -8.30 12.19
C MET A 462 -10.13 -9.29 12.44
N SER A 463 -11.26 -8.83 12.97
CA SER A 463 -12.45 -9.65 13.20
C SER A 463 -13.72 -8.97 12.70
N LEU A 464 -14.78 -9.75 12.49
CA LEU A 464 -16.08 -9.20 12.14
C LEU A 464 -16.69 -8.46 13.33
N LYS A 465 -17.31 -7.31 13.03
CA LYS A 465 -18.16 -6.60 14.00
C LYS A 465 -19.58 -7.15 14.04
N SER A 466 -20.09 -7.61 12.91
CA SER A 466 -21.39 -8.28 12.78
C SER A 466 -21.43 -9.13 11.51
N ALA A 467 -22.55 -9.84 11.31
CA ALA A 467 -22.85 -10.55 10.06
C ALA A 467 -23.27 -9.62 8.89
N ASN A 468 -23.37 -8.30 9.11
CA ASN A 468 -23.69 -7.36 8.03
C ASN A 468 -22.44 -7.09 7.17
N PRO A 469 -22.45 -7.46 5.86
CA PRO A 469 -21.27 -7.30 4.99
C PRO A 469 -20.87 -5.83 4.76
N PHE A 470 -21.79 -4.89 4.96
CA PHE A 470 -21.58 -3.46 4.80
C PHE A 470 -21.01 -2.78 6.04
N GLN A 471 -20.99 -3.45 7.19
CA GLN A 471 -20.41 -2.90 8.40
C GLN A 471 -18.90 -3.13 8.42
N GLU A 472 -18.13 -2.12 8.81
CA GLU A 472 -16.68 -2.24 8.87
C GLU A 472 -16.20 -3.19 9.98
N PRO A 473 -15.10 -3.93 9.74
CA PRO A 473 -14.57 -4.88 10.70
C PRO A 473 -13.94 -4.18 11.90
N ILE A 474 -13.69 -4.96 12.95
CA ILE A 474 -12.85 -4.55 14.07
C ILE A 474 -11.40 -4.80 13.66
N ILE A 475 -10.55 -3.77 13.78
CA ILE A 475 -9.13 -3.86 13.43
C ILE A 475 -8.30 -3.53 14.68
N ASP A 476 -7.71 -4.55 15.27
CA ASP A 476 -6.76 -4.40 16.37
C ASP A 476 -5.33 -4.53 15.82
N LEU A 477 -4.62 -3.41 15.73
CA LEU A 477 -3.26 -3.39 15.16
C LEU A 477 -2.22 -3.96 16.13
N ASN A 478 -2.47 -3.85 17.44
CA ASN A 478 -1.59 -4.37 18.48
C ASN A 478 -0.12 -3.88 18.39
N TYR A 479 0.12 -2.67 17.87
CA TYR A 479 1.46 -2.11 17.76
C TYR A 479 2.16 -2.00 19.12
N PHE A 480 3.47 -2.24 19.12
CA PHE A 480 4.36 -2.10 20.28
C PHE A 480 4.02 -2.99 21.49
N ASP A 481 3.16 -3.99 21.30
CA ASP A 481 2.99 -5.10 22.24
C ASP A 481 4.32 -5.79 22.55
N GLN A 482 5.19 -5.90 21.54
CA GLN A 482 6.55 -6.37 21.71
C GLN A 482 7.50 -5.18 21.94
N LYS A 483 8.17 -5.16 23.09
CA LYS A 483 9.05 -4.05 23.50
C LYS A 483 10.22 -3.80 22.53
N ASP A 484 10.67 -4.83 21.82
CA ASP A 484 11.78 -4.73 20.87
C ASP A 484 11.44 -3.87 19.64
N ASP A 485 10.16 -3.79 19.27
CA ASP A 485 9.71 -2.93 18.17
C ASP A 485 10.01 -1.45 18.50
N VAL A 486 9.78 -1.04 19.75
CA VAL A 486 10.09 0.31 20.23
C VAL A 486 11.60 0.55 20.26
N LYS A 487 12.40 -0.41 20.75
CA LYS A 487 13.87 -0.27 20.80
C LYS A 487 14.46 -0.09 19.40
N THR A 488 13.97 -0.86 18.43
CA THR A 488 14.38 -0.78 17.02
C THR A 488 14.05 0.59 16.44
N MET A 489 12.83 1.08 16.67
CA MET A 489 12.41 2.42 16.28
C MET A 489 13.27 3.53 16.91
N ILE A 490 13.65 3.41 18.20
CA ILE A 490 14.55 4.39 18.85
C ILE A 490 15.91 4.46 18.13
N ARG A 491 16.47 3.31 17.74
CA ARG A 491 17.72 3.28 16.96
C ARG A 491 17.55 3.91 15.59
N GLY A 492 16.42 3.64 14.91
CA GLY A 492 16.06 4.30 13.65
C GLY A 492 15.94 5.83 13.78
N ILE A 493 15.33 6.33 14.87
CA ILE A 493 15.26 7.77 15.16
C ILE A 493 16.67 8.36 15.33
N LYS A 494 17.55 7.69 16.09
CA LYS A 494 18.94 8.14 16.27
C LYS A 494 19.68 8.24 14.93
N LYS A 495 19.46 7.28 14.01
CA LYS A 495 20.02 7.32 12.65
C LYS A 495 19.44 8.48 11.82
N THR A 496 18.14 8.71 11.90
CA THR A 496 17.48 9.87 11.29
C THR A 496 18.11 11.20 11.75
N LEU A 497 18.36 11.35 13.05
CA LEU A 497 19.00 12.55 13.60
C LEU A 497 20.44 12.70 13.10
N GLN A 498 21.21 11.61 13.04
CA GLN A 498 22.57 11.61 12.48
C GLN A 498 22.61 12.06 11.01
N ILE A 499 21.65 11.61 10.20
CA ILE A 499 21.53 12.03 8.79
C ILE A 499 21.23 13.52 8.70
N ALA A 500 20.23 14.00 9.44
CA ALA A 500 19.85 15.41 9.39
C ALA A 500 20.94 16.35 9.94
N SER A 501 21.82 15.88 10.83
CA SER A 501 22.97 16.62 11.35
C SER A 501 24.28 16.39 10.58
N SER A 502 24.25 15.65 9.47
CA SER A 502 25.44 15.37 8.65
C SER A 502 25.97 16.62 7.97
N LYS A 503 27.24 16.57 7.53
CA LYS A 503 27.86 17.68 6.78
C LYS A 503 27.09 18.01 5.51
N ALA A 504 26.48 17.00 4.88
CA ALA A 504 25.64 17.18 3.70
C ALA A 504 24.45 18.14 3.92
N PHE A 505 23.93 18.26 5.15
CA PHE A 505 22.83 19.17 5.51
C PHE A 505 23.28 20.49 6.16
N GLU A 506 24.57 20.67 6.44
CA GLU A 506 25.11 21.83 7.15
C GLU A 506 24.71 23.16 6.49
N ARG A 507 24.75 23.23 5.16
CA ARG A 507 24.34 24.41 4.37
C ARG A 507 22.92 24.87 4.68
N TYR A 508 22.00 23.93 4.92
CA TYR A 508 20.58 24.21 5.15
C TYR A 508 20.26 24.51 6.62
N ASN A 509 21.26 24.44 7.52
CA ASN A 509 21.09 24.60 8.96
C ASN A 509 19.91 23.78 9.50
N ALA A 510 19.86 22.50 9.11
CA ALA A 510 18.75 21.62 9.42
C ALA A 510 18.58 21.45 10.94
N THR A 511 17.43 21.86 11.48
CA THR A 511 17.14 21.80 12.92
C THR A 511 15.82 21.08 13.19
N LEU A 512 15.82 20.11 14.10
CA LEU A 512 14.61 19.38 14.47
C LEU A 512 13.55 20.34 15.04
N VAL A 513 12.32 20.27 14.55
CA VAL A 513 11.16 20.96 15.16
C VAL A 513 11.10 20.56 16.65
N PRO A 514 11.11 21.51 17.60
CA PRO A 514 11.18 21.17 19.02
C PRO A 514 9.98 20.34 19.51
N LEU A 515 10.23 19.07 19.84
CA LEU A 515 9.19 18.11 20.24
C LEU A 515 8.91 18.09 21.77
N HIS A 516 9.70 18.83 22.57
CA HIS A 516 9.54 18.90 24.03
C HIS A 516 8.20 19.53 24.47
N ARG A 517 7.41 20.06 23.54
CA ARG A 517 6.09 20.64 23.81
C ARG A 517 4.96 19.63 23.77
N LEU A 518 5.24 18.36 23.47
CA LEU A 518 4.27 17.27 23.54
C LEU A 518 3.90 16.99 25.00
N PRO A 519 2.72 17.42 25.50
CA PRO A 519 2.43 17.38 26.94
C PRO A 519 2.49 15.97 27.52
N ALA A 520 2.07 14.97 26.74
CA ALA A 520 2.08 13.57 27.11
C ALA A 520 3.48 13.02 27.46
N CYS A 521 4.54 13.62 26.94
CA CYS A 521 5.93 13.15 27.13
C CYS A 521 6.78 14.06 28.03
N ASN A 522 6.22 15.13 28.60
CA ASN A 522 6.95 16.07 29.47
C ASN A 522 7.52 15.45 30.76
N HIS A 523 7.02 14.26 31.14
CA HIS A 523 7.52 13.49 32.28
C HIS A 523 8.85 12.77 32.00
N THR A 524 9.39 12.87 30.78
CA THR A 524 10.65 12.25 30.35
C THR A 524 11.70 13.31 30.04
N VAL A 525 12.98 12.96 30.15
CA VAL A 525 14.09 13.86 29.76
C VAL A 525 14.09 14.01 28.24
N TYR A 526 14.04 15.25 27.74
CA TYR A 526 14.00 15.52 26.30
C TYR A 526 15.18 14.86 25.56
N LEU A 527 14.90 14.26 24.40
CA LEU A 527 15.84 13.48 23.56
C LEU A 527 16.44 12.21 24.20
N SER A 528 16.01 11.82 25.41
CA SER A 528 16.35 10.51 25.98
C SER A 528 15.61 9.37 25.29
N ASP A 529 16.09 8.13 25.47
CA ASP A 529 15.40 6.93 24.97
C ASP A 529 13.99 6.79 25.55
N ALA A 530 13.76 7.26 26.79
CA ALA A 530 12.43 7.30 27.39
C ALA A 530 11.51 8.30 26.66
N PHE A 531 12.04 9.47 26.27
CA PHE A 531 11.29 10.44 25.47
C PHE A 531 10.93 9.89 24.09
N TRP A 532 11.88 9.26 23.40
CA TRP A 532 11.61 8.64 22.11
C TRP A 532 10.60 7.49 22.21
N GLY A 533 10.71 6.65 23.25
CA GLY A 533 9.74 5.60 23.52
C GLY A 533 8.32 6.11 23.75
N CYS A 534 8.19 7.26 24.43
CA CYS A 534 6.91 7.96 24.58
C CYS A 534 6.41 8.51 23.23
N LEU A 535 7.26 9.24 22.51
CA LEU A 535 6.95 9.83 21.21
C LEU A 535 6.45 8.79 20.19
N ILE A 536 7.11 7.63 20.11
CA ILE A 536 6.76 6.52 19.23
C ILE A 536 5.30 6.10 19.46
N ARG A 537 4.89 5.91 20.72
CA ARG A 537 3.53 5.48 21.08
C ARG A 537 2.48 6.57 20.82
N GLN A 538 2.90 7.83 20.93
CA GLN A 538 2.04 8.98 20.66
C GLN A 538 1.80 9.18 19.17
N MET A 539 2.86 9.22 18.38
CA MET A 539 2.86 9.83 17.05
C MET A 539 3.11 8.84 15.90
N SER A 540 3.41 7.56 16.17
CA SER A 540 3.47 6.56 15.09
C SER A 540 2.07 6.20 14.60
N THR A 541 1.96 5.87 13.32
CA THR A 541 0.72 5.44 12.66
C THR A 541 1.00 4.32 11.65
N SER A 542 -0.03 3.90 10.92
CA SER A 542 0.04 2.93 9.83
C SER A 542 0.72 3.51 8.59
N SER A 543 1.53 2.69 7.91
CA SER A 543 2.03 2.98 6.56
C SER A 543 1.11 2.41 5.46
N PHE A 544 -0.02 1.82 5.86
CA PHE A 544 -1.01 1.19 4.98
C PHE A 544 -0.50 -0.09 4.28
N HIS A 545 0.43 -0.80 4.91
CA HIS A 545 1.06 -2.03 4.46
C HIS A 545 0.47 -3.28 5.14
N TYR A 546 -0.86 -3.40 5.11
CA TYR A 546 -1.54 -4.53 5.75
C TYR A 546 -1.24 -5.88 5.07
N SER A 547 -0.95 -6.90 5.88
CA SER A 547 -0.70 -8.27 5.40
C SER A 547 -1.05 -9.36 6.44
N GLY A 548 -1.00 -10.63 6.04
CA GLY A 548 -0.98 -11.79 6.94
C GLY A 548 -2.32 -12.33 7.45
N THR A 549 -3.42 -11.64 7.22
CA THR A 549 -4.75 -12.03 7.72
C THR A 549 -5.35 -13.32 7.13
N CYS A 550 -4.77 -13.86 6.05
CA CYS A 550 -5.07 -15.18 5.48
C CYS A 550 -3.78 -15.97 5.27
N THR A 551 -2.91 -15.99 6.29
CA THR A 551 -1.54 -16.51 6.25
C THR A 551 -1.37 -17.83 5.48
N MET A 552 -0.41 -17.84 4.55
CA MET A 552 0.15 -19.01 3.89
C MET A 552 1.11 -19.72 4.84
N SER A 553 0.73 -20.91 5.29
CA SER A 553 1.51 -21.73 6.22
C SER A 553 0.96 -23.16 6.24
N PRO A 554 1.73 -24.16 6.67
CA PRO A 554 1.16 -25.47 7.00
C PRO A 554 -0.04 -25.34 7.95
N ARG A 555 -1.08 -26.16 7.72
CA ARG A 555 -2.34 -26.09 8.50
C ARG A 555 -2.11 -26.24 10.01
N ASN A 556 -1.17 -27.09 10.42
CA ASN A 556 -0.80 -27.31 11.82
C ASN A 556 0.02 -26.15 12.44
N LYS A 557 0.45 -25.18 11.63
CA LYS A 557 1.15 -23.95 12.02
C LYS A 557 0.28 -22.71 11.74
N SER A 558 -1.02 -22.82 12.03
CA SER A 558 -2.00 -21.73 11.89
C SER A 558 -2.18 -21.20 10.46
N GLY A 559 -1.97 -22.02 9.44
CA GLY A 559 -2.24 -21.65 8.05
C GLY A 559 -3.73 -21.51 7.72
N VAL A 560 -4.06 -20.48 6.95
CA VAL A 560 -5.38 -20.30 6.33
C VAL A 560 -5.38 -20.84 4.90
N VAL A 561 -4.28 -20.61 4.18
CA VAL A 561 -4.04 -21.18 2.85
C VAL A 561 -2.78 -22.04 2.84
N ASP A 562 -2.73 -23.02 1.93
CA ASP A 562 -1.52 -23.80 1.67
C ASP A 562 -0.51 -23.06 0.78
N HIS A 563 0.63 -23.69 0.50
CA HIS A 563 1.69 -23.13 -0.36
C HIS A 563 1.26 -22.95 -1.83
N ARG A 564 0.11 -23.51 -2.26
CA ARG A 564 -0.54 -23.24 -3.55
C ARG A 564 -1.68 -22.22 -3.43
N LEU A 565 -1.78 -21.54 -2.29
CA LEU A 565 -2.75 -20.50 -1.97
C LEU A 565 -4.21 -20.99 -1.89
N GLN A 566 -4.43 -22.30 -1.76
CA GLN A 566 -5.76 -22.90 -1.60
C GLN A 566 -6.22 -22.80 -0.15
N VAL A 567 -7.48 -22.39 0.06
CA VAL A 567 -8.06 -22.28 1.40
C VAL A 567 -8.25 -23.67 1.98
N TYR A 568 -7.68 -23.93 3.16
CA TYR A 568 -7.78 -25.24 3.78
C TYR A 568 -9.24 -25.65 4.03
N GLY A 569 -9.58 -26.88 3.64
CA GLY A 569 -10.90 -27.46 3.89
C GLY A 569 -12.01 -26.98 2.95
N ILE A 570 -11.71 -26.10 1.98
CA ILE A 570 -12.66 -25.66 0.95
C ILE A 570 -12.01 -25.86 -0.43
N LYS A 571 -12.65 -26.66 -1.28
CA LYS A 571 -12.24 -26.86 -2.67
C LYS A 571 -12.66 -25.66 -3.52
N SER A 572 -11.93 -25.41 -4.62
CA SER A 572 -12.24 -24.36 -5.59
C SER A 572 -12.23 -22.94 -5.02
N LEU A 573 -11.43 -22.70 -3.97
CA LEU A 573 -11.29 -21.39 -3.34
C LEU A 573 -9.82 -21.09 -3.07
N ARG A 574 -9.34 -19.92 -3.54
CA ARG A 574 -8.01 -19.39 -3.24
C ARG A 574 -8.05 -17.98 -2.68
N VAL A 575 -6.97 -17.60 -2.01
CA VAL A 575 -6.68 -16.21 -1.66
C VAL A 575 -5.38 -15.81 -2.32
N VAL A 576 -5.40 -14.75 -3.12
CA VAL A 576 -4.26 -14.25 -3.90
C VAL A 576 -4.21 -12.74 -3.74
N ASP A 577 -3.63 -12.30 -2.63
CA ASP A 577 -3.29 -10.92 -2.31
C ASP A 577 -2.36 -10.89 -1.07
N ASN A 578 -2.03 -9.70 -0.55
CA ASN A 578 -1.11 -9.55 0.58
C ASN A 578 -1.60 -10.18 1.91
N SER A 579 -2.86 -10.59 2.02
CA SER A 579 -3.35 -11.33 3.19
C SER A 579 -2.61 -12.66 3.41
N ILE A 580 -2.06 -13.27 2.36
CA ILE A 580 -1.38 -14.56 2.46
C ILE A 580 0.04 -14.46 2.99
N ILE A 581 0.63 -13.27 3.01
CA ILE A 581 2.03 -13.06 3.38
C ILE A 581 2.27 -13.51 4.84
N PRO A 582 3.08 -14.57 5.09
CA PRO A 582 3.27 -15.09 6.45
C PRO A 582 4.08 -14.16 7.34
N ILE A 583 5.16 -13.60 6.80
CA ILE A 583 5.98 -12.56 7.43
C ILE A 583 6.04 -11.39 6.44
N ILE A 584 5.67 -10.20 6.90
CA ILE A 584 5.68 -9.00 6.07
C ILE A 584 7.08 -8.77 5.45
N ILE A 585 7.13 -8.38 4.18
CA ILE A 585 8.41 -8.15 3.48
C ILE A 585 9.07 -6.87 3.98
N THR A 586 10.39 -6.79 3.90
CA THR A 586 11.15 -5.58 4.27
C THR A 586 11.10 -4.51 3.17
N GLY A 587 9.90 -4.00 2.89
CA GLY A 587 9.66 -2.95 1.90
C GLY A 587 8.18 -2.72 1.60
N HIS A 588 7.89 -1.96 0.53
CA HIS A 588 6.53 -1.60 0.13
C HIS A 588 5.80 -2.80 -0.51
N LEU A 589 4.56 -3.07 -0.11
CA LEU A 589 3.89 -4.33 -0.49
C LEU A 589 3.33 -4.40 -1.91
N ALA A 590 3.44 -3.33 -2.71
CA ALA A 590 2.86 -3.30 -4.04
C ALA A 590 3.50 -4.33 -4.98
N ALA A 591 4.83 -4.43 -4.99
CA ALA A 591 5.54 -5.39 -5.83
C ALA A 591 5.23 -6.85 -5.42
N ALA A 592 5.15 -7.11 -4.12
CA ALA A 592 4.80 -8.43 -3.60
C ALA A 592 3.41 -8.88 -4.08
N ALA A 593 2.42 -7.98 -4.09
CA ALA A 593 1.08 -8.30 -4.59
C ALA A 593 1.09 -8.71 -6.07
N TYR A 594 1.90 -8.06 -6.91
CA TYR A 594 2.05 -8.44 -8.33
C TYR A 594 2.74 -9.80 -8.47
N MET A 595 3.85 -10.01 -7.74
CA MET A 595 4.59 -11.27 -7.75
C MET A 595 3.72 -12.45 -7.31
N ILE A 596 2.98 -12.30 -6.21
CA ILE A 596 2.06 -13.33 -5.69
C ILE A 596 1.04 -13.70 -6.77
N ALA A 597 0.48 -12.71 -7.47
CA ALA A 597 -0.51 -12.94 -8.52
C ALA A 597 0.07 -13.58 -9.79
N GLU A 598 1.28 -13.17 -10.22
CA GLU A 598 1.99 -13.80 -11.34
C GLU A 598 2.26 -15.28 -11.07
N LYS A 599 2.76 -15.61 -9.86
CA LYS A 599 3.01 -16.98 -9.44
C LYS A 599 1.74 -17.79 -9.31
N ALA A 600 0.71 -17.22 -8.67
CA ALA A 600 -0.59 -17.86 -8.53
C ALA A 600 -1.25 -18.16 -9.87
N ALA A 601 -1.11 -17.28 -10.87
CA ALA A 601 -1.65 -17.50 -12.19
C ALA A 601 -1.06 -18.75 -12.85
N ASP A 602 0.25 -18.98 -12.71
CA ASP A 602 0.90 -20.18 -13.24
C ASP A 602 0.48 -21.43 -12.45
N MET A 603 0.40 -21.36 -11.11
CA MET A 603 -0.14 -22.46 -10.28
C MET A 603 -1.57 -22.85 -10.67
N ILE A 604 -2.44 -21.86 -10.91
CA ILE A 604 -3.82 -22.11 -11.36
C ILE A 604 -3.83 -22.75 -12.76
N LYS A 605 -2.96 -22.28 -13.66
CA LYS A 605 -2.84 -22.87 -14.99
C LYS A 605 -2.40 -24.33 -14.94
N GLU A 606 -1.41 -24.65 -14.12
CA GLU A 606 -0.96 -26.02 -13.86
C GLU A 606 -2.10 -26.90 -13.33
N ASP A 607 -2.80 -26.44 -12.28
CA ASP A 607 -3.86 -27.20 -11.62
C ASP A 607 -5.04 -27.50 -12.57
N TRP A 608 -5.27 -26.62 -13.55
CA TRP A 608 -6.27 -26.79 -14.61
C TRP A 608 -5.72 -27.25 -15.96
N LYS A 609 -4.49 -27.79 -15.99
CA LYS A 609 -3.83 -28.41 -17.15
C LYS A 609 -3.76 -27.50 -18.38
N PHE A 610 -3.52 -26.22 -18.17
CA PHE A 610 -3.19 -25.27 -19.23
C PHE A 610 -1.67 -25.18 -19.38
N PRO A 611 -1.10 -25.23 -20.61
CA PRO A 611 0.33 -25.08 -20.81
C PRO A 611 0.81 -23.73 -20.26
N THR A 612 1.80 -23.76 -19.37
CA THR A 612 2.58 -22.58 -18.96
C THR A 612 3.84 -22.54 -19.82
N ASN A 613 4.19 -21.34 -20.32
CA ASN A 613 5.44 -21.09 -21.04
C ASN A 613 6.50 -20.56 -20.07
#